data_AF-A0A4Q1AKA2-F1
#
_entry.id   AF-A0A4Q1AKA2-F1
#
_cell.length_a   1.000
_cell.length_b   1.000
_cell.length_c   1.000
_cell.angle_alpha   90.00
_cell.angle_beta   90.00
_cell.angle_gamma   90.00
#
_symmetry.space_group_name_H-M   'P 1'
#
loop_
_entity.id
_entity.type
_entity.pdbx_description
1 polymer ?
#
loop_
_entity_poly.entity_id
_entity_poly.type
_entity_poly.pdbx_seq_one_letter_code
_entity_poly.pdbx_strand_id
1 'polypeptide(L)'
;MLKNMSIKMKLILSFVTISILVAILAIYNIIGLNKATDGFSTYRELAKDSLLANTVQGNMLMMRMQGATYLRTQSKDSIDEFDKYYKLTTEFLEVAKKEIKNSKRAEMVTKIDNQLQTYNSDFYKIIALINERNNIVNNNLNINGKKIEEVLTLVTKKAQENNRQDEALATSYSIKLLLLARLYVVKFLNTNTKEDIQKALEEFSLFKEDLVKLKNSLSSTNRKELIEEANKLLTTYISGLNKLVTIVETRNQLIQDSLGPIGVNIAALAEDMKQSIKSEQEIIGPMVAKLNKNLSNTSLIVSILIIIAVILFSITIPVSIAKSLNRLNKGVLQLLNSGDVKSRVSVESKDEIGIVSENFNKYLQTIEDGLHKDLLVIDDVKRIVNEAKHGILYKKVELDTKNESLHELRNIFNEMLEIMADRVCGDMNKVQTGLENFQDLDFTHRIPNPTGKTSQGLNRLAEIINEMLVENKSIGLTLQESADILLENVESLSNSTNEAAAS
;
A
#
# COMPACT_ATOMS: atom_id res chain seq x y z
N MET A 1 -18.51 -25.47 2.65
CA MET A 1 -17.03 -25.66 2.57
C MET A 1 -16.33 -25.55 3.93
N LEU A 2 -16.60 -24.53 4.77
CA LEU A 2 -15.85 -24.33 6.03
C LEU A 2 -15.91 -25.51 7.03
N LYS A 3 -17.01 -26.26 7.13
CA LYS A 3 -17.17 -27.38 8.08
C LYS A 3 -16.10 -28.50 7.90
N ASN A 4 -15.59 -28.68 6.68
CA ASN A 4 -14.67 -29.76 6.32
C ASN A 4 -13.22 -29.29 6.14
N MET A 5 -12.94 -28.00 6.34
CA MET A 5 -11.56 -27.48 6.33
C MET A 5 -10.90 -27.70 7.67
N SER A 6 -9.61 -28.01 7.66
CA SER A 6 -8.80 -28.09 8.88
C SER A 6 -8.79 -26.76 9.63
N ILE A 7 -8.69 -26.82 10.95
CA ILE A 7 -8.61 -25.67 11.85
C ILE A 7 -7.41 -24.81 11.48
N LYS A 8 -6.26 -25.44 11.21
CA LYS A 8 -5.07 -24.72 10.71
C LYS A 8 -5.37 -23.92 9.46
N MET A 9 -6.05 -24.51 8.48
CA MET A 9 -6.38 -23.83 7.23
C MET A 9 -7.39 -22.69 7.44
N LYS A 10 -8.39 -22.85 8.32
CA LYS A 10 -9.34 -21.78 8.68
C LYS A 10 -8.61 -20.56 9.24
N LEU A 11 -7.68 -20.76 10.18
CA LEU A 11 -6.90 -19.69 10.80
C LEU A 11 -5.94 -19.02 9.81
N ILE A 12 -5.17 -19.81 9.05
CA ILE A 12 -4.25 -19.26 8.05
C ILE A 12 -5.03 -18.44 7.02
N LEU A 13 -6.13 -18.97 6.50
CA LEU A 13 -6.94 -18.26 5.51
C LEU A 13 -7.48 -16.93 6.05
N SER A 14 -7.98 -16.89 7.29
CA SER A 14 -8.48 -15.62 7.87
C SER A 14 -7.36 -14.59 8.03
N PHE A 15 -6.22 -14.98 8.61
CA PHE A 15 -5.11 -14.05 8.85
C PHE A 15 -4.45 -13.57 7.56
N VAL A 16 -4.23 -14.48 6.60
CA VAL A 16 -3.64 -14.14 5.30
C VAL A 16 -4.59 -13.24 4.50
N THR A 17 -5.89 -13.53 4.49
CA THR A 17 -6.88 -12.70 3.78
C THR A 17 -6.90 -11.27 4.34
N ILE A 18 -6.95 -11.12 5.67
CA ILE A 18 -6.91 -9.80 6.31
C ILE A 18 -5.59 -9.08 5.98
N SER A 19 -4.45 -9.77 6.10
CA SER A 19 -3.13 -9.19 5.84
C SER A 19 -2.99 -8.70 4.39
N ILE A 20 -3.48 -9.48 3.42
CA ILE A 20 -3.49 -9.09 2.00
C ILE A 20 -4.38 -7.86 1.79
N LEU A 21 -5.58 -7.82 2.37
CA LEU A 21 -6.48 -6.66 2.25
C LEU A 21 -5.85 -5.39 2.82
N VAL A 22 -5.21 -5.48 3.99
CA VAL A 22 -4.48 -4.37 4.61
C VAL A 22 -3.30 -3.93 3.75
N ALA A 23 -2.52 -4.87 3.20
CA ALA A 23 -1.39 -4.55 2.32
C ALA A 23 -1.86 -3.85 1.02
N ILE A 24 -2.94 -4.33 0.40
CA ILE A 24 -3.53 -3.70 -0.79
C ILE A 24 -4.01 -2.28 -0.46
N LEU A 25 -4.69 -2.10 0.67
CA LEU A 25 -5.15 -0.78 1.11
C LEU A 25 -3.97 0.18 1.38
N ALA A 26 -2.89 -0.30 1.99
CA ALA A 26 -1.69 0.49 2.23
C ALA A 26 -1.02 0.91 0.92
N ILE A 27 -0.84 -0.01 -0.04
CA ILE A 27 -0.29 0.27 -1.36
C ILE A 27 -1.16 1.28 -2.11
N TYR A 28 -2.48 1.08 -2.10
CA TYR A 28 -3.44 2.01 -2.73
C TYR A 28 -3.32 3.43 -2.15
N ASN A 29 -3.23 3.56 -0.83
CA ASN A 29 -3.05 4.86 -0.17
C ASN A 29 -1.70 5.51 -0.52
N ILE A 30 -0.60 4.75 -0.53
CA ILE A 30 0.72 5.30 -0.86
C ILE A 30 0.75 5.82 -2.31
N ILE A 31 0.25 5.02 -3.26
CA ILE A 31 0.18 5.44 -4.68
C ILE A 31 -0.71 6.68 -4.82
N GLY A 32 -1.85 6.69 -4.13
CA GLY A 32 -2.77 7.82 -4.12
C GLY A 32 -2.16 9.09 -3.56
N LEU A 33 -1.51 8.98 -2.40
CA LEU A 33 -0.85 10.09 -1.72
C LEU A 33 0.26 10.67 -2.59
N ASN A 34 1.12 9.83 -3.19
CA ASN A 34 2.18 10.28 -4.08
C ASN A 34 1.61 11.06 -5.27
N LYS A 35 0.55 10.56 -5.93
CA LYS A 35 -0.12 11.29 -7.02
C LYS A 35 -0.70 12.63 -6.57
N ALA A 36 -1.26 12.69 -5.36
CA ALA A 36 -1.77 13.94 -4.81
C ALA A 36 -0.62 14.92 -4.50
N THR A 37 0.47 14.44 -3.91
CA THR A 37 1.68 15.23 -3.64
C THR A 37 2.30 15.78 -4.93
N ASP A 38 2.43 14.95 -5.98
CA ASP A 38 2.91 15.38 -7.29
C ASP A 38 2.02 16.49 -7.85
N GLY A 39 0.70 16.30 -7.82
CA GLY A 39 -0.25 17.32 -8.26
C GLY A 39 -0.17 18.63 -7.48
N PHE A 40 0.03 18.58 -6.15
CA PHE A 40 0.28 19.78 -5.34
C PHE A 40 1.63 20.44 -5.66
N SER A 41 2.67 19.65 -5.95
CA SER A 41 3.97 20.16 -6.37
C SER A 41 3.85 20.91 -7.69
N THR A 42 3.20 20.31 -8.70
CA THR A 42 2.93 20.98 -9.98
C THR A 42 2.09 22.24 -9.77
N TYR A 43 1.04 22.19 -8.94
CA TYR A 43 0.23 23.37 -8.64
C TYR A 43 1.05 24.50 -8.01
N ARG A 44 1.97 24.16 -7.09
CA ARG A 44 2.86 25.12 -6.43
C ARG A 44 3.87 25.73 -7.40
N GLU A 45 4.42 24.94 -8.31
CA GLU A 45 5.30 25.42 -9.39
C GLU A 45 4.54 26.40 -10.29
N LEU A 46 3.34 26.04 -10.73
CA LEU A 46 2.47 26.93 -11.52
C LEU A 46 2.14 28.24 -10.78
N ALA A 47 1.93 28.18 -9.47
CA ALA A 47 1.68 29.39 -8.67
C ALA A 47 2.90 30.32 -8.64
N LYS A 48 4.12 29.76 -8.57
CA LYS A 48 5.36 30.55 -8.69
C LYS A 48 5.50 31.15 -10.08
N ASP A 49 5.26 30.38 -11.14
CA ASP A 49 5.30 30.87 -12.52
C ASP A 49 4.30 32.02 -12.74
N SER A 50 3.12 31.94 -12.13
CA SER A 50 2.10 32.99 -12.19
C SER A 50 2.56 34.27 -11.48
N LEU A 51 3.23 34.14 -10.33
CA LEU A 51 3.82 35.26 -9.63
C LEU A 51 4.89 35.95 -10.50
N LEU A 52 5.77 35.16 -11.14
CA LEU A 52 6.78 35.67 -12.05
C LEU A 52 6.16 36.49 -13.19
N ALA A 53 5.12 35.98 -13.84
CA ALA A 53 4.40 36.69 -14.91
C ALA A 53 3.82 38.03 -14.43
N ASN A 54 3.18 38.06 -13.25
CA ASN A 54 2.65 39.29 -12.66
C ASN A 54 3.76 40.30 -12.34
N THR A 55 4.88 39.85 -11.80
CA THR A 55 6.02 40.72 -11.47
C THR A 55 6.64 41.34 -12.72
N VAL A 56 6.83 40.56 -13.78
CA VAL A 56 7.31 41.09 -15.08
C VAL A 56 6.37 42.18 -15.60
N GLN A 57 5.06 41.94 -15.58
CA GLN A 57 4.07 42.91 -16.04
C GLN A 57 4.09 44.20 -15.20
N GLY A 58 4.16 44.07 -13.87
CA GLY A 58 4.23 45.20 -12.94
C GLY A 58 5.50 46.04 -13.08
N ASN A 59 6.67 45.38 -13.16
CA ASN A 59 7.92 46.09 -13.37
C ASN A 59 7.98 46.76 -14.75
N MET A 60 7.44 46.11 -15.80
CA MET A 60 7.36 46.71 -17.13
C MET A 60 6.49 47.97 -17.13
N LEU A 61 5.38 47.99 -16.38
CA LEU A 61 4.58 49.19 -16.19
C LEU A 61 5.41 50.31 -15.53
N MET A 62 6.15 49.99 -14.47
CA MET A 62 7.00 50.97 -13.80
C MET A 62 8.11 51.51 -14.71
N MET A 63 8.77 50.65 -15.48
CA MET A 63 9.74 51.07 -16.49
C MET A 63 9.13 52.04 -17.51
N ARG A 64 7.94 51.73 -18.03
CA ARG A 64 7.23 52.62 -18.97
C ARG A 64 6.87 53.96 -18.33
N MET A 65 6.44 53.95 -17.07
CA MET A 65 6.13 55.18 -16.31
C MET A 65 7.38 56.03 -16.10
N GLN A 66 8.52 55.42 -15.75
CA GLN A 66 9.76 56.14 -15.57
C GLN A 66 10.33 56.66 -16.90
N GLY A 67 10.20 55.89 -17.97
CA GLY A 67 10.53 56.35 -19.32
C GLY A 67 9.70 57.56 -19.73
N ALA A 68 8.37 57.53 -19.52
CA ALA A 68 7.50 58.67 -19.77
C ALA A 68 7.81 59.87 -18.86
N THR A 69 8.18 59.62 -17.60
CA THR A 69 8.58 60.68 -16.66
C THR A 69 9.88 61.33 -17.13
N TYR A 70 10.87 60.55 -17.55
CA TYR A 70 12.13 61.05 -18.11
C TYR A 70 11.89 61.91 -19.37
N LEU A 71 10.99 61.49 -20.28
CA LEU A 71 10.64 62.30 -21.46
C LEU A 71 10.08 63.68 -21.10
N ARG A 72 9.45 63.82 -19.93
CA ARG A 72 8.89 65.08 -19.43
C ARG A 72 9.89 65.90 -18.60
N THR A 73 10.63 65.25 -17.70
CA THR A 73 11.45 65.93 -16.68
C THR A 73 12.94 65.94 -16.99
N GLN A 74 13.42 64.97 -17.77
CA GLN A 74 14.83 64.73 -18.06
C GLN A 74 15.68 64.52 -16.78
N SER A 75 15.06 64.10 -15.68
CA SER A 75 15.72 63.92 -14.38
C SER A 75 16.48 62.60 -14.30
N LYS A 76 17.64 62.64 -13.64
CA LYS A 76 18.46 61.45 -13.36
C LYS A 76 17.68 60.42 -12.53
N ASP A 77 16.90 60.86 -11.55
CA ASP A 77 16.08 59.98 -10.70
C ASP A 77 15.17 59.04 -11.50
N SER A 78 14.64 59.51 -12.64
CA SER A 78 13.80 58.69 -13.52
C SER A 78 14.61 57.60 -14.24
N ILE A 79 15.88 57.87 -14.56
CA ILE A 79 16.81 56.89 -15.14
C ILE A 79 17.17 55.86 -14.06
N ASP A 80 17.51 56.31 -12.85
CA ASP A 80 17.90 55.43 -11.76
C ASP A 80 16.74 54.48 -11.36
N GLU A 81 15.50 54.97 -11.29
CA GLU A 81 14.32 54.12 -11.07
C GLU A 81 14.02 53.21 -12.27
N PHE A 82 14.22 53.67 -13.51
CA PHE A 82 14.10 52.82 -14.69
C PHE A 82 15.07 51.63 -14.62
N ASP A 83 16.35 51.88 -14.33
CA ASP A 83 17.39 50.86 -14.25
C ASP A 83 17.12 49.85 -13.12
N LYS A 84 16.60 50.32 -11.99
CA LYS A 84 16.17 49.46 -10.88
C LYS A 84 15.11 48.46 -11.33
N TYR A 85 14.04 48.91 -11.99
CA TYR A 85 12.99 48.00 -12.47
C TYR A 85 13.46 47.12 -13.62
N TYR A 86 14.34 47.61 -14.49
CA TYR A 86 15.00 46.80 -15.51
C TYR A 86 15.76 45.64 -14.86
N LYS A 87 16.66 45.94 -13.92
CA LYS A 87 17.46 44.94 -13.20
C LYS A 87 16.58 43.90 -12.50
N LEU A 88 15.57 44.34 -11.74
CA LEU A 88 14.63 43.43 -11.08
C LEU A 88 13.96 42.49 -12.08
N THR A 89 13.50 43.02 -13.22
CA THR A 89 12.85 42.22 -14.26
C THR A 89 13.80 41.21 -14.88
N THR A 90 15.05 41.61 -15.18
CA THR A 90 16.06 40.70 -15.73
C THR A 90 16.41 39.58 -14.75
N GLU A 91 16.59 39.88 -13.46
CA GLU A 91 16.82 38.87 -12.42
C GLU A 91 15.67 37.86 -12.33
N PHE A 92 14.41 38.33 -12.39
CA PHE A 92 13.24 37.45 -12.42
C PHE A 92 13.18 36.59 -13.69
N LEU A 93 13.52 37.14 -14.86
CA LEU A 93 13.55 36.39 -16.11
C LEU A 93 14.62 35.29 -16.10
N GLU A 94 15.77 35.52 -15.47
CA GLU A 94 16.80 34.49 -15.30
C GLU A 94 16.35 33.31 -14.43
N VAL A 95 15.54 33.59 -13.40
CA VAL A 95 14.89 32.52 -12.62
C VAL A 95 13.85 31.80 -13.47
N ALA A 96 13.00 32.55 -14.19
CA ALA A 96 11.95 31.99 -15.04
C ALA A 96 12.51 31.05 -16.13
N LYS A 97 13.63 31.41 -16.77
CA LYS A 97 14.32 30.55 -17.77
C LYS A 97 14.76 29.21 -17.20
N LYS A 98 15.05 29.13 -15.89
CA LYS A 98 15.51 27.91 -15.22
C LYS A 98 14.34 27.06 -14.71
N GLU A 99 13.35 27.71 -14.11
CA GLU A 99 12.23 27.04 -13.44
C GLU A 99 11.14 26.59 -14.43
N ILE A 100 10.80 27.42 -15.43
CA ILE A 100 9.71 27.13 -16.36
C ILE A 100 10.11 26.02 -17.34
N LYS A 101 9.48 24.84 -17.18
CA LYS A 101 9.74 23.66 -18.05
C LYS A 101 8.82 23.56 -19.26
N ASN A 102 7.65 24.21 -19.20
CA ASN A 102 6.70 24.18 -20.32
C ASN A 102 7.30 24.91 -21.54
N SER A 103 7.43 24.21 -22.68
CA SER A 103 8.12 24.72 -23.86
C SER A 103 7.52 26.01 -24.42
N LYS A 104 6.18 26.13 -24.44
CA LYS A 104 5.50 27.34 -24.92
C LYS A 104 5.77 28.54 -24.01
N ARG A 105 5.73 28.34 -22.69
CA ARG A 105 6.00 29.40 -21.72
C ARG A 105 7.49 29.79 -21.71
N ALA A 106 8.39 28.83 -21.86
CA ALA A 106 9.82 29.10 -22.00
C ALA A 106 10.13 29.95 -23.25
N GLU A 107 9.43 29.70 -24.36
CA GLU A 107 9.52 30.54 -25.56
C GLU A 107 9.04 31.97 -25.29
N MET A 108 7.92 32.14 -24.58
CA MET A 108 7.40 33.45 -24.18
C MET A 108 8.40 34.21 -23.30
N VAL A 109 9.01 33.56 -22.30
CA VAL A 109 10.06 34.16 -21.45
C VAL A 109 11.24 34.63 -22.29
N THR A 110 11.68 33.83 -23.25
CA THR A 110 12.79 34.19 -24.14
C THR A 110 12.46 35.40 -25.00
N LYS A 111 11.23 35.46 -25.54
CA LYS A 111 10.76 36.63 -26.30
C LYS A 111 10.69 37.88 -25.44
N ILE A 112 10.16 37.78 -24.22
CA ILE A 112 10.11 38.88 -23.26
C ILE A 112 11.53 39.40 -22.96
N ASP A 113 12.49 38.50 -22.69
CA ASP A 113 13.86 38.89 -22.37
C ASP A 113 14.55 39.64 -23.52
N ASN A 114 14.47 39.12 -24.75
CA ASN A 114 15.02 39.78 -25.93
C ASN A 114 14.39 41.16 -26.17
N GLN A 115 13.07 41.25 -26.01
CA GLN A 115 12.33 42.51 -26.13
C GLN A 115 12.70 43.50 -25.02
N LEU A 116 12.88 43.04 -23.78
CA LEU A 116 13.27 43.88 -22.65
C LEU A 116 14.68 44.46 -22.84
N GLN A 117 15.63 43.67 -23.35
CA GLN A 117 16.97 44.14 -23.71
C GLN A 117 16.92 45.22 -24.80
N THR A 118 16.08 45.01 -25.82
CA THR A 118 15.88 45.97 -26.91
C THR A 118 15.24 47.26 -26.37
N TYR A 119 14.23 47.14 -25.51
CA TYR A 119 13.58 48.28 -24.84
C TYR A 119 14.59 49.12 -24.07
N ASN A 120 15.46 48.48 -23.28
CA ASN A 120 16.50 49.18 -22.52
C ASN A 120 17.49 49.90 -23.45
N SER A 121 18.02 49.20 -24.45
CA SER A 121 18.92 49.80 -25.45
C SER A 121 18.29 51.04 -26.11
N ASP A 122 17.03 50.94 -26.55
CA ASP A 122 16.35 52.04 -27.24
C ASP A 122 16.01 53.20 -26.30
N PHE A 123 15.73 52.92 -25.03
CA PHE A 123 15.59 53.96 -24.01
C PHE A 123 16.89 54.78 -23.86
N TYR A 124 18.05 54.12 -23.82
CA TYR A 124 19.34 54.82 -23.76
C TYR A 124 19.69 55.58 -25.05
N LYS A 125 19.26 55.09 -26.23
CA LYS A 125 19.36 55.88 -27.48
C LYS A 125 18.52 57.15 -27.39
N ILE A 126 17.32 57.08 -26.81
CA ILE A 126 16.46 58.26 -26.58
C ILE A 126 17.13 59.26 -25.62
N ILE A 127 17.75 58.79 -24.53
CA ILE A 127 18.55 59.64 -23.62
C ILE A 127 19.64 60.37 -24.39
N ALA A 128 20.41 59.66 -25.23
CA ALA A 128 21.48 60.24 -26.03
C ALA A 128 20.96 61.31 -27.01
N LEU A 129 19.85 61.03 -27.71
CA LEU A 129 19.20 61.99 -28.62
C LEU A 129 18.71 63.25 -27.88
N ILE A 130 18.15 63.10 -26.68
CA ILE A 130 17.72 64.24 -25.85
C ILE A 130 18.93 65.09 -25.43
N ASN A 131 20.03 64.46 -25.02
CA ASN A 131 21.26 65.17 -24.67
C ASN A 131 21.85 65.92 -25.86
N GLU A 132 21.89 65.31 -27.05
CA GLU A 132 22.35 65.96 -28.28
C GLU A 132 21.44 67.14 -28.68
N ARG A 133 20.12 66.95 -28.60
CA ARG A 133 19.13 68.02 -28.80
C ARG A 133 19.39 69.18 -27.85
N ASN A 134 19.61 68.91 -26.56
CA ASN A 134 19.89 69.94 -25.55
C ASN A 134 21.21 70.66 -25.83
N ASN A 135 22.24 69.94 -26.28
CA ASN A 135 23.51 70.51 -26.72
C ASN A 135 23.30 71.48 -27.90
N ILE A 136 22.51 71.12 -28.91
CA ILE A 136 22.20 72.00 -30.05
C ILE A 136 21.43 73.24 -29.61
N VAL A 137 20.44 73.10 -28.71
CA VAL A 137 19.69 74.23 -28.17
C VAL A 137 20.65 75.21 -27.47
N ASN A 138 21.50 74.71 -26.59
CA ASN A 138 22.35 75.55 -25.75
C ASN A 138 23.55 76.14 -26.49
N ASN A 139 24.21 75.35 -27.33
CA ASN A 139 25.49 75.71 -27.95
C ASN A 139 25.38 76.17 -29.40
N ASN A 140 24.19 76.07 -30.01
CA ASN A 140 23.93 76.65 -31.33
C ASN A 140 22.78 77.66 -31.27
N LEU A 141 21.54 77.21 -31.04
CA LEU A 141 20.35 78.05 -31.22
C LEU A 141 20.36 79.26 -30.27
N ASN A 142 20.60 79.04 -28.98
CA ASN A 142 20.61 80.11 -27.98
C ASN A 142 21.74 81.11 -28.24
N ILE A 143 22.94 80.63 -28.57
CA ILE A 143 24.12 81.48 -28.83
C ILE A 143 23.92 82.29 -30.10
N ASN A 144 23.64 81.63 -31.23
CA ASN A 144 23.53 82.30 -32.52
C ASN A 144 22.29 83.19 -32.57
N GLY A 145 21.15 82.75 -32.02
CA GLY A 145 19.93 83.56 -31.95
C GLY A 145 20.10 84.83 -31.13
N LYS A 146 20.87 84.78 -30.03
CA LYS A 146 21.25 85.97 -29.25
C LYS A 146 22.19 86.88 -30.03
N LYS A 147 23.27 86.34 -30.63
CA LYS A 147 24.23 87.13 -31.40
C LYS A 147 23.59 87.85 -32.60
N ILE A 148 22.68 87.19 -33.32
CA ILE A 148 21.94 87.82 -34.43
C ILE A 148 21.13 89.02 -33.91
N GLU A 149 20.41 88.85 -32.80
CA GLU A 149 19.65 89.94 -32.18
C GLU A 149 20.56 91.09 -31.73
N GLU A 150 21.68 90.80 -31.07
CA GLU A 150 22.66 91.81 -30.65
C GLU A 150 23.24 92.59 -31.85
N VAL A 151 23.57 91.90 -32.95
CA VAL A 151 24.07 92.50 -34.18
C VAL A 151 23.03 93.41 -34.82
N LEU A 152 21.77 92.96 -34.94
CA LEU A 152 20.68 93.78 -35.49
C LEU A 152 20.39 94.98 -34.58
N THR A 153 20.38 94.80 -33.27
CA THR A 153 20.20 95.90 -32.31
C THR A 153 21.33 96.93 -32.42
N LEU A 154 22.58 96.50 -32.65
CA LEU A 154 23.70 97.41 -32.92
C LEU A 154 23.51 98.20 -34.22
N VAL A 155 23.03 97.54 -35.29
CA VAL A 155 22.72 98.22 -36.56
C VAL A 155 21.61 99.27 -36.35
N THR A 156 20.55 98.94 -35.62
CA THR A 156 19.48 99.88 -35.26
C THR A 156 20.01 101.09 -34.51
N LYS A 157 20.82 100.89 -33.46
CA LYS A 157 21.41 101.98 -32.66
C LYS A 157 22.29 102.89 -33.51
N LYS A 158 23.21 102.32 -34.31
CA LYS A 158 24.06 103.11 -35.21
C LYS A 158 23.22 103.89 -36.23
N ALA A 159 22.16 103.29 -36.78
CA ALA A 159 21.25 103.99 -37.68
C ALA A 159 20.57 105.19 -37.00
N GLN A 160 20.13 105.05 -35.75
CA GLN A 160 19.55 106.14 -34.97
C GLN A 160 20.57 107.25 -34.69
N GLU A 161 21.79 106.91 -34.25
CA GLU A 161 22.89 107.85 -34.02
C GLU A 161 23.25 108.64 -35.28
N ASN A 162 23.11 108.03 -36.46
CA ASN A 162 23.35 108.67 -37.76
C ASN A 162 22.09 109.32 -38.38
N ASN A 163 21.00 109.51 -37.64
CA ASN A 163 19.72 110.09 -38.10
C ASN A 163 19.08 109.36 -39.30
N ARG A 164 19.34 108.05 -39.45
CA ARG A 164 18.75 107.17 -40.47
C ARG A 164 17.57 106.39 -39.89
N GLN A 165 16.45 107.09 -39.67
CA GLN A 165 15.26 106.51 -39.03
C GLN A 165 14.63 105.38 -39.85
N ASP A 166 14.67 105.47 -41.18
CA ASP A 166 14.24 104.45 -42.12
C ASP A 166 15.04 103.15 -41.98
N GLU A 167 16.37 103.25 -41.92
CA GLU A 167 17.26 102.09 -41.72
C GLU A 167 17.06 101.46 -40.32
N ALA A 168 16.84 102.29 -39.29
CA ALA A 168 16.55 101.82 -37.93
C ALA A 168 15.21 101.08 -37.84
N LEU A 169 14.16 101.61 -38.49
CA LEU A 169 12.84 100.98 -38.54
C LEU A 169 12.89 99.65 -39.29
N ALA A 170 13.55 99.61 -40.45
CA ALA A 170 13.72 98.38 -41.23
C ALA A 170 14.45 97.30 -40.43
N THR A 171 15.54 97.65 -39.74
CA THR A 171 16.28 96.71 -38.89
C THR A 171 15.43 96.22 -37.71
N SER A 172 14.61 97.10 -37.12
CA SER A 172 13.68 96.73 -36.04
C SER A 172 12.61 95.73 -36.52
N TYR A 173 12.15 95.85 -37.76
CA TYR A 173 11.25 94.88 -38.37
C TYR A 173 11.93 93.51 -38.56
N SER A 174 13.21 93.48 -38.97
CA SER A 174 14.00 92.23 -39.03
C SER A 174 14.10 91.54 -37.67
N ILE A 175 14.30 92.31 -36.58
CA ILE A 175 14.32 91.76 -35.21
C ILE A 175 12.98 91.11 -34.87
N LYS A 176 11.85 91.73 -35.22
CA LYS A 176 10.52 91.13 -35.02
C LYS A 176 10.40 89.77 -35.72
N LEU A 177 10.82 89.67 -36.98
CA LEU A 177 10.78 88.42 -37.74
C LEU A 177 11.63 87.33 -37.09
N LEU A 178 12.85 87.68 -36.65
CA LEU A 178 13.71 86.75 -35.90
C LEU A 178 13.03 86.23 -34.64
N LEU A 179 12.42 87.12 -33.84
CA LEU A 179 11.75 86.75 -32.60
C LEU A 179 10.54 85.84 -32.86
N LEU A 180 9.78 86.10 -33.92
CA LEU A 180 8.64 85.26 -34.32
C LEU A 180 9.11 83.87 -34.77
N ALA A 181 10.17 83.78 -35.57
CA ALA A 181 10.76 82.51 -35.97
C ALA A 181 11.24 81.72 -34.74
N ARG A 182 11.94 82.38 -33.80
CA ARG A 182 12.41 81.77 -32.55
C ARG A 182 11.27 81.34 -31.63
N LEU A 183 10.15 82.06 -31.60
CA LEU A 183 8.95 81.65 -30.86
C LEU A 183 8.44 80.31 -31.38
N TYR A 184 8.31 80.13 -32.69
CA TYR A 184 7.87 78.86 -33.26
C TYR A 184 8.87 77.72 -33.03
N VAL A 185 10.18 78.01 -33.01
CA VAL A 185 11.17 77.01 -32.56
C VAL A 185 10.91 76.59 -31.12
N VAL A 186 10.66 77.53 -30.20
CA VAL A 186 10.33 77.19 -28.80
C VAL A 186 9.03 76.40 -28.70
N LYS A 187 8.00 76.75 -29.50
CA LYS A 187 6.76 75.96 -29.57
C LYS A 187 7.06 74.54 -30.04
N PHE A 188 7.82 74.36 -31.12
CA PHE A 188 8.25 73.04 -31.60
C PHE A 188 9.04 72.26 -30.54
N LEU A 189 9.93 72.91 -29.80
CA LEU A 189 10.68 72.28 -28.72
C LEU A 189 9.79 71.74 -27.59
N ASN A 190 8.60 72.32 -27.41
CA ASN A 190 7.61 71.90 -26.43
C ASN A 190 6.61 70.88 -26.99
N THR A 191 6.05 71.13 -28.18
CA THR A 191 4.98 70.33 -28.79
C THR A 191 5.49 69.18 -29.65
N ASN A 192 6.67 69.35 -30.25
CA ASN A 192 7.32 68.41 -31.17
C ASN A 192 6.46 68.11 -32.42
N THR A 193 5.58 69.03 -32.81
CA THR A 193 4.66 68.88 -33.94
C THR A 193 5.25 69.41 -35.25
N LYS A 194 4.84 68.81 -36.37
CA LYS A 194 5.31 69.23 -37.70
C LYS A 194 4.85 70.63 -38.06
N GLU A 195 3.67 71.02 -37.57
CA GLU A 195 3.07 72.33 -37.79
C GLU A 195 3.92 73.46 -37.19
N ASP A 196 4.42 73.29 -35.96
CA ASP A 196 5.22 74.33 -35.30
C ASP A 196 6.59 74.51 -35.96
N ILE A 197 7.25 73.42 -36.39
CA ILE A 197 8.52 73.53 -37.11
C ILE A 197 8.32 74.11 -38.51
N GLN A 198 7.25 73.74 -39.22
CA GLN A 198 6.95 74.33 -40.52
C GLN A 198 6.76 75.84 -40.40
N LYS A 199 6.03 76.32 -39.39
CA LYS A 199 5.89 77.75 -39.11
C LYS A 199 7.22 78.41 -38.78
N ALA A 200 8.08 77.79 -37.99
CA ALA A 200 9.42 78.32 -37.72
C ALA A 200 10.24 78.49 -39.00
N LEU A 201 10.23 77.49 -39.88
CA LEU A 201 10.98 77.52 -41.15
C LEU A 201 10.42 78.57 -42.12
N GLU A 202 9.10 78.73 -42.20
CA GLU A 202 8.44 79.80 -42.97
C GLU A 202 8.92 81.19 -42.50
N GLU A 203 8.89 81.45 -41.19
CA GLU A 203 9.34 82.73 -40.61
C GLU A 203 10.85 82.96 -40.79
N PHE A 204 11.67 81.92 -40.72
CA PHE A 204 13.10 82.03 -41.04
C PHE A 204 13.35 82.34 -42.53
N SER A 205 12.52 81.83 -43.44
CA SER A 205 12.60 82.19 -44.85
C SER A 205 12.29 83.67 -45.06
N LEU A 206 11.22 84.16 -44.44
CA LEU A 206 10.86 85.60 -44.47
C LEU A 206 11.97 86.48 -43.88
N PHE A 207 12.52 86.08 -42.73
CA PHE A 207 13.63 86.78 -42.10
C PHE A 207 14.88 86.81 -42.99
N LYS A 208 15.22 85.68 -43.64
CA LYS A 208 16.37 85.61 -44.55
C LYS A 208 16.21 86.52 -45.76
N GLU A 209 15.02 86.55 -46.37
CA GLU A 209 14.71 87.47 -47.46
C GLU A 209 14.80 88.94 -47.01
N ASP A 210 14.31 89.24 -45.82
CA ASP A 210 14.35 90.57 -45.23
C ASP A 210 15.79 91.04 -44.96
N LEU A 211 16.68 90.18 -44.46
CA LEU A 211 18.11 90.50 -44.28
C LEU A 211 18.79 90.88 -45.61
N VAL A 212 18.45 90.21 -46.72
CA VAL A 212 18.98 90.55 -48.05
C VAL A 212 18.49 91.93 -48.50
N LYS A 213 17.19 92.21 -48.32
CA LYS A 213 16.60 93.52 -48.65
C LYS A 213 17.21 94.62 -47.79
N LEU A 214 17.33 94.39 -46.48
CA LEU A 214 17.94 95.31 -45.54
C LEU A 214 19.39 95.62 -45.93
N LYS A 215 20.22 94.61 -46.18
CA LYS A 215 21.61 94.82 -46.62
C LYS A 215 21.70 95.75 -47.84
N ASN A 216 20.79 95.58 -48.80
CA ASN A 216 20.78 96.38 -50.03
C ASN A 216 20.30 97.82 -49.81
N SER A 217 19.41 98.07 -48.84
CA SER A 217 18.90 99.40 -48.52
C SER A 217 19.82 100.21 -47.60
N LEU A 218 20.69 99.55 -46.82
CA LEU A 218 21.64 100.24 -45.95
C LEU A 218 22.64 101.09 -46.75
N SER A 219 22.94 102.29 -46.27
CA SER A 219 23.89 103.18 -46.96
C SER A 219 25.35 102.97 -46.54
N SER A 220 25.58 102.53 -45.29
CA SER A 220 26.91 102.39 -44.70
C SER A 220 27.52 101.01 -44.94
N THR A 221 28.77 100.95 -45.43
CA THR A 221 29.54 99.70 -45.59
C THR A 221 29.64 98.91 -44.28
N ASN A 222 29.97 99.59 -43.16
CA ASN A 222 30.11 98.94 -41.85
C ASN A 222 28.79 98.28 -41.38
N ARG A 223 27.63 98.88 -41.69
CA ARG A 223 26.33 98.27 -41.36
C ARG A 223 26.01 97.10 -42.27
N LYS A 224 26.38 97.15 -43.56
CA LYS A 224 26.25 95.99 -44.47
C LYS A 224 27.09 94.79 -44.02
N GLU A 225 28.30 95.04 -43.50
CA GLU A 225 29.16 93.98 -42.94
C GLU A 225 28.53 93.32 -41.71
N LEU A 226 27.89 94.10 -40.82
CA LEU A 226 27.14 93.57 -39.69
C LEU A 226 25.95 92.70 -40.15
N ILE A 227 25.21 93.10 -41.20
CA ILE A 227 24.14 92.26 -41.74
C ILE A 227 24.70 90.96 -42.36
N GLU A 228 25.87 91.00 -42.98
CA GLU A 228 26.56 89.77 -43.44
C GLU A 228 26.97 88.85 -42.29
N GLU A 229 27.44 89.42 -41.18
CA GLU A 229 27.70 88.65 -39.96
C GLU A 229 26.42 87.99 -39.43
N ALA A 230 25.32 88.74 -39.35
CA ALA A 230 24.01 88.21 -38.96
C ALA A 230 23.56 87.06 -39.89
N ASN A 231 23.79 87.17 -41.20
CA ASN A 231 23.43 86.14 -42.18
C ASN A 231 24.28 84.86 -42.03
N LYS A 232 25.58 84.99 -41.71
CA LYS A 232 26.45 83.85 -41.39
C LYS A 232 26.01 83.14 -40.11
N LEU A 233 25.67 83.90 -39.06
CA LEU A 233 25.13 83.37 -37.81
C LEU A 233 23.77 82.68 -38.05
N LEU A 234 22.90 83.27 -38.87
CA LEU A 234 21.61 82.68 -39.27
C LEU A 234 21.80 81.34 -40.00
N THR A 235 22.79 81.25 -40.90
CA THR A 235 23.10 79.99 -41.59
C THR A 235 23.52 78.90 -40.59
N THR A 236 24.33 79.26 -39.59
CA THR A 236 24.74 78.35 -38.51
C THR A 236 23.55 77.94 -37.63
N TYR A 237 22.66 78.89 -37.32
CA TYR A 237 21.43 78.65 -36.57
C TYR A 237 20.53 77.65 -37.31
N ILE A 238 20.24 77.89 -38.59
CA ILE A 238 19.36 77.03 -39.40
C ILE A 238 19.96 75.63 -39.56
N SER A 239 21.28 75.52 -39.74
CA SER A 239 21.96 74.22 -39.76
C SER A 239 21.76 73.44 -38.44
N GLY A 240 21.88 74.13 -37.30
CA GLY A 240 21.59 73.56 -35.99
C GLY A 240 20.12 73.14 -35.85
N LEU A 241 19.19 74.00 -36.27
CA LEU A 241 17.76 73.72 -36.22
C LEU A 241 17.40 72.48 -37.05
N ASN A 242 17.92 72.35 -38.27
CA ASN A 242 17.65 71.18 -39.12
C ASN A 242 18.14 69.88 -38.47
N LYS A 243 19.35 69.88 -37.89
CA LYS A 243 19.86 68.72 -37.13
C LYS A 243 18.96 68.39 -35.93
N LEU A 244 18.52 69.42 -35.21
CA LEU A 244 17.62 69.26 -34.08
C LEU A 244 16.29 68.62 -34.49
N VAL A 245 15.72 69.04 -35.62
CA VAL A 245 14.48 68.47 -36.17
C VAL A 245 14.65 66.98 -36.44
N THR A 246 15.72 66.59 -37.14
CA THR A 246 16.02 65.17 -37.40
C THR A 246 16.15 64.35 -36.11
N ILE A 247 16.79 64.89 -35.08
CA ILE A 247 16.93 64.24 -33.77
C ILE A 247 15.56 64.04 -33.11
N VAL A 248 14.71 65.08 -33.12
CA VAL A 248 13.36 65.01 -32.54
C VAL A 248 12.49 64.00 -33.29
N GLU A 249 12.54 63.98 -34.62
CA GLU A 249 11.80 63.02 -35.44
C GLU A 249 12.27 61.58 -35.19
N THR A 250 13.59 61.36 -35.16
CA THR A 250 14.18 60.03 -34.89
C THR A 250 13.80 59.54 -33.49
N ARG A 251 13.85 60.43 -32.48
CA ARG A 251 13.42 60.11 -31.12
C ARG A 251 11.93 59.75 -31.08
N ASN A 252 11.07 60.53 -31.75
CA ASN A 252 9.64 60.25 -31.81
C ASN A 252 9.36 58.91 -32.47
N GLN A 253 10.08 58.59 -33.54
CA GLN A 253 9.97 57.31 -34.23
C GLN A 253 10.39 56.15 -33.32
N LEU A 254 11.50 56.25 -32.58
CA LEU A 254 11.90 55.22 -31.61
C LEU A 254 10.84 55.00 -30.52
N ILE A 255 10.18 56.07 -30.06
CA ILE A 255 9.10 55.96 -29.07
C ILE A 255 7.89 55.23 -29.67
N GLN A 256 7.48 55.61 -30.88
CA GLN A 256 6.27 55.09 -31.53
C GLN A 256 6.44 53.68 -32.09
N ASP A 257 7.56 53.40 -32.73
CA ASP A 257 7.79 52.17 -33.49
C ASP A 257 8.47 51.08 -32.64
N SER A 258 9.17 51.46 -31.56
CA SER A 258 9.90 50.53 -30.68
C SER A 258 9.35 50.50 -29.25
N LEU A 259 9.57 51.53 -28.42
CA LEU A 259 9.23 51.48 -27.00
C LEU A 259 7.74 51.20 -26.75
N GLY A 260 6.85 51.86 -27.49
CA GLY A 260 5.40 51.65 -27.37
C GLY A 260 5.00 50.19 -27.65
N PRO A 261 5.25 49.67 -28.87
CA PRO A 261 4.94 48.30 -29.25
C PRO A 261 5.62 47.24 -28.37
N ILE A 262 6.91 47.42 -28.04
CA ILE A 262 7.62 46.47 -27.17
C ILE A 262 6.97 46.42 -25.79
N GLY A 263 6.65 47.57 -25.19
CA GLY A 263 6.02 47.62 -23.87
C GLY A 263 4.62 46.98 -23.85
N VAL A 264 3.86 47.07 -24.95
CA VAL A 264 2.57 46.39 -25.09
C VAL A 264 2.76 44.89 -25.30
N ASN A 265 3.71 44.48 -26.14
CA ASN A 265 3.98 43.07 -26.45
C ASN A 265 4.48 42.30 -25.22
N ILE A 266 5.39 42.88 -24.43
CA ILE A 266 5.84 42.26 -23.17
C ILE A 266 4.65 42.05 -22.23
N ALA A 267 3.76 43.04 -22.10
CA ALA A 267 2.57 42.94 -21.26
C ALA A 267 1.59 41.87 -21.77
N ALA A 268 1.42 41.74 -23.09
CA ALA A 268 0.59 40.71 -23.71
C ALA A 268 1.17 39.30 -23.51
N LEU A 269 2.47 39.11 -23.72
CA LEU A 269 3.14 37.83 -23.48
C LEU A 269 3.06 37.40 -22.01
N ALA A 270 3.22 38.35 -21.08
CA ALA A 270 3.04 38.09 -19.65
C ALA A 270 1.60 37.69 -19.31
N GLU A 271 0.59 38.33 -19.94
CA GLU A 271 -0.81 37.96 -19.78
C GLU A 271 -1.12 36.57 -20.36
N ASP A 272 -0.67 36.27 -21.58
CA ASP A 272 -0.86 34.97 -22.23
C ASP A 272 -0.24 33.84 -21.40
N MET A 273 0.95 34.09 -20.83
CA MET A 273 1.59 33.16 -19.90
C MET A 273 0.74 32.96 -18.65
N LYS A 274 0.21 34.03 -18.03
CA LYS A 274 -0.67 33.96 -16.87
C LYS A 274 -1.95 33.16 -17.17
N GLN A 275 -2.58 33.38 -18.33
CA GLN A 275 -3.76 32.64 -18.75
C GLN A 275 -3.44 31.15 -18.97
N SER A 276 -2.32 30.86 -19.64
CA SER A 276 -1.86 29.48 -19.83
C SER A 276 -1.65 28.75 -18.50
N ILE A 277 -1.04 29.43 -17.51
CA ILE A 277 -0.82 28.89 -16.16
C ILE A 277 -2.15 28.66 -15.45
N LYS A 278 -3.05 29.65 -15.49
CA LYS A 278 -4.37 29.57 -14.89
C LYS A 278 -5.17 28.39 -15.43
N SER A 279 -5.20 28.19 -16.76
CA SER A 279 -5.90 27.05 -17.36
C SER A 279 -5.38 25.70 -16.85
N GLU A 280 -4.08 25.57 -16.61
CA GLU A 280 -3.49 24.34 -16.06
C GLU A 280 -3.83 24.17 -14.57
N GLN A 281 -3.84 25.27 -13.79
CA GLN A 281 -4.27 25.26 -12.39
C GLN A 281 -5.75 24.89 -12.22
N GLU A 282 -6.62 25.34 -13.12
CA GLU A 282 -8.06 25.00 -13.15
C GLU A 282 -8.31 23.52 -13.46
N ILE A 283 -7.33 22.81 -14.03
CA ILE A 283 -7.38 21.36 -14.23
C ILE A 283 -6.80 20.64 -13.01
N ILE A 284 -5.58 21.01 -12.59
CA ILE A 284 -4.85 20.30 -11.53
C ILE A 284 -5.52 20.46 -10.17
N GLY A 285 -5.96 21.67 -9.80
CA GLY A 285 -6.56 21.93 -8.49
C GLY A 285 -7.78 21.03 -8.22
N PRO A 286 -8.81 21.03 -9.08
CA PRO A 286 -9.95 20.13 -8.95
C PRO A 286 -9.60 18.65 -9.08
N MET A 287 -8.65 18.29 -9.95
CA MET A 287 -8.18 16.91 -10.09
C MET A 287 -7.60 16.37 -8.77
N VAL A 288 -6.70 17.11 -8.13
CA VAL A 288 -6.07 16.73 -6.85
C VAL A 288 -7.12 16.69 -5.73
N ALA A 289 -8.04 17.66 -5.67
CA ALA A 289 -9.13 17.66 -4.70
C ALA A 289 -10.04 16.43 -4.86
N LYS A 290 -10.42 16.08 -6.10
CA LYS A 290 -11.21 14.89 -6.41
C LYS A 290 -10.46 13.60 -6.09
N LEU A 291 -9.16 13.55 -6.40
CA LEU A 291 -8.30 12.42 -6.06
C LEU A 291 -8.27 12.20 -4.54
N ASN A 292 -8.04 13.24 -3.74
CA ASN A 292 -8.05 13.14 -2.28
C ASN A 292 -9.41 12.71 -1.72
N LYS A 293 -10.50 13.26 -2.26
CA LYS A 293 -11.86 12.87 -1.87
C LYS A 293 -12.13 11.39 -2.17
N ASN A 294 -11.74 10.92 -3.36
CA ASN A 294 -11.89 9.52 -3.74
C ASN A 294 -11.00 8.60 -2.90
N LEU A 295 -9.73 8.97 -2.65
CA LEU A 295 -8.82 8.23 -1.79
C LEU A 295 -9.40 8.07 -0.39
N SER A 296 -9.84 9.17 0.23
CA SER A 296 -10.45 9.17 1.55
C SER A 296 -11.70 8.28 1.60
N ASN A 297 -12.65 8.47 0.66
CA ASN A 297 -13.89 7.70 0.61
C ASN A 297 -13.65 6.20 0.38
N THR A 298 -12.81 5.84 -0.60
CA THR A 298 -12.49 4.43 -0.89
C THR A 298 -11.76 3.80 0.29
N SER A 299 -10.80 4.48 0.91
CA SER A 299 -10.08 3.98 2.07
C SER A 299 -10.99 3.79 3.29
N LEU A 300 -11.96 4.68 3.51
CA LEU A 300 -12.97 4.52 4.55
C LEU A 300 -13.83 3.27 4.31
N ILE A 301 -14.36 3.09 3.09
CA ILE A 301 -15.22 1.95 2.74
C ILE A 301 -14.44 0.63 2.90
N VAL A 302 -13.22 0.56 2.36
CA VAL A 302 -12.38 -0.66 2.47
C VAL A 302 -12.00 -0.94 3.92
N SER A 303 -11.70 0.08 4.73
CA SER A 303 -11.43 -0.09 6.16
C SER A 303 -12.62 -0.66 6.92
N ILE A 304 -13.85 -0.16 6.64
CA ILE A 304 -15.08 -0.71 7.21
C ILE A 304 -15.27 -2.17 6.81
N LEU A 305 -15.04 -2.52 5.54
CA LEU A 305 -15.14 -3.91 5.07
C LEU A 305 -14.11 -4.84 5.73
N ILE A 306 -12.87 -4.37 5.94
CA ILE A 306 -11.85 -5.11 6.67
C ILE A 306 -12.30 -5.35 8.13
N ILE A 307 -12.83 -4.32 8.82
CA ILE A 307 -13.35 -4.45 10.18
C ILE A 307 -14.49 -5.48 10.24
N ILE A 308 -15.45 -5.42 9.31
CA ILE A 308 -16.55 -6.39 9.22
C ILE A 308 -15.99 -7.81 9.02
N ALA A 309 -15.02 -8.00 8.12
CA ALA A 309 -14.39 -9.29 7.88
C ALA A 309 -13.65 -9.81 9.12
N VAL A 310 -12.94 -8.94 9.85
CA VAL A 310 -12.27 -9.27 11.11
C VAL A 310 -13.29 -9.73 12.16
N ILE A 311 -14.38 -8.99 12.35
CA ILE A 311 -15.45 -9.35 13.30
C ILE A 311 -16.08 -10.69 12.90
N LEU A 312 -16.39 -10.87 11.62
CA LEU A 312 -16.99 -12.10 11.09
C LEU A 312 -16.08 -13.30 11.36
N PHE A 313 -14.78 -13.22 11.04
CA PHE A 313 -13.84 -14.32 11.29
C PHE A 313 -13.61 -14.56 12.79
N SER A 314 -13.53 -13.50 13.59
CA SER A 314 -13.34 -13.58 15.04
C SER A 314 -14.51 -14.23 15.77
N ILE A 315 -15.72 -14.19 15.20
CA ILE A 315 -16.90 -14.86 15.75
C ILE A 315 -17.06 -16.26 15.14
N THR A 316 -17.06 -16.37 13.81
CA THR A 316 -17.44 -17.61 13.12
C THR A 316 -16.45 -18.76 13.32
N ILE A 317 -15.13 -18.48 13.31
CA ILE A 317 -14.10 -19.52 13.47
C ILE A 317 -14.13 -20.09 14.90
N PRO A 318 -14.05 -19.28 15.98
CA PRO A 318 -14.12 -19.81 17.34
C PRO A 318 -15.45 -20.51 17.63
N VAL A 319 -16.59 -19.96 17.19
CA VAL A 319 -17.90 -20.62 17.38
C VAL A 319 -17.94 -21.97 16.66
N SER A 320 -17.39 -22.09 15.46
CA SER A 320 -17.32 -23.37 14.74
C SER A 320 -16.47 -24.39 15.49
N ILE A 321 -15.30 -23.99 16.00
CA ILE A 321 -14.40 -24.88 16.74
C ILE A 321 -15.05 -25.28 18.07
N ALA A 322 -15.59 -24.32 18.81
CA ALA A 322 -16.26 -24.55 20.09
C ALA A 322 -17.47 -25.48 19.95
N LYS A 323 -18.26 -25.34 18.87
CA LYS A 323 -19.37 -26.26 18.59
C LYS A 323 -18.90 -27.70 18.36
N SER A 324 -17.85 -27.91 17.54
CA SER A 324 -17.30 -29.25 17.31
C SER A 324 -16.72 -29.85 18.60
N LEU A 325 -15.98 -29.05 19.37
CA LEU A 325 -15.38 -29.49 20.64
C LEU A 325 -16.45 -29.83 21.68
N ASN A 326 -17.48 -28.99 21.82
CA ASN A 326 -18.58 -29.24 22.76
C ASN A 326 -19.39 -30.49 22.39
N ARG A 327 -19.54 -30.79 21.09
CA ARG A 327 -20.18 -32.03 20.65
C ARG A 327 -19.37 -33.26 21.01
N LEU A 328 -18.06 -33.25 20.75
CA LEU A 328 -17.16 -34.32 21.18
C LEU A 328 -17.24 -34.50 22.70
N ASN A 329 -17.14 -33.41 23.46
CA ASN A 329 -17.24 -33.44 24.92
C ASN A 329 -18.58 -34.02 25.40
N LYS A 330 -19.70 -33.61 24.80
CA LYS A 330 -21.03 -34.18 25.12
C LYS A 330 -21.12 -35.67 24.82
N GLY A 331 -20.59 -36.12 23.68
CA GLY A 331 -20.56 -37.54 23.33
C GLY A 331 -19.73 -38.37 24.30
N VAL A 332 -18.55 -37.86 24.69
CA VAL A 332 -17.69 -38.51 25.69
C VAL A 332 -18.37 -38.56 27.06
N LEU A 333 -18.95 -37.45 27.53
CA LEU A 333 -19.68 -37.41 28.80
C LEU A 333 -20.87 -38.37 28.82
N GLN A 334 -21.57 -38.54 27.69
CA GLN A 334 -22.65 -39.50 27.57
C GLN A 334 -22.15 -40.93 27.77
N LEU A 335 -21.04 -41.30 27.13
CA LEU A 335 -20.41 -42.63 27.27
C LEU A 335 -19.92 -42.90 28.70
N LEU A 336 -19.31 -41.90 29.34
CA LEU A 336 -18.82 -42.01 30.72
C LEU A 336 -19.97 -42.27 31.71
N ASN A 337 -21.13 -41.65 31.49
CA ASN A 337 -22.27 -41.76 32.40
C ASN A 337 -23.19 -42.96 32.09
N SER A 338 -23.23 -43.45 30.87
CA SER A 338 -24.14 -44.54 30.48
C SER A 338 -23.58 -45.94 30.77
N GLY A 339 -22.25 -46.10 30.82
CA GLY A 339 -21.61 -47.41 30.84
C GLY A 339 -21.85 -48.23 29.57
N ASP A 340 -22.43 -47.61 28.53
CA ASP A 340 -22.74 -48.25 27.26
C ASP A 340 -21.53 -48.19 26.32
N VAL A 341 -20.95 -49.34 26.06
CA VAL A 341 -19.81 -49.53 25.17
C VAL A 341 -20.19 -49.61 23.68
N LYS A 342 -21.48 -49.66 23.35
CA LYS A 342 -21.97 -49.74 21.95
C LYS A 342 -22.20 -48.38 21.32
N SER A 343 -22.49 -47.35 22.10
CA SER A 343 -22.64 -46.00 21.56
C SER A 343 -21.31 -45.43 21.05
N ARG A 344 -21.41 -44.46 20.15
CA ARG A 344 -20.28 -43.81 19.47
C ARG A 344 -20.46 -42.29 19.49
N VAL A 345 -19.35 -41.56 19.48
CA VAL A 345 -19.41 -40.10 19.35
C VAL A 345 -19.72 -39.71 17.91
N SER A 346 -20.45 -38.62 17.70
CA SER A 346 -20.80 -38.15 16.36
C SER A 346 -19.57 -37.64 15.59
N VAL A 347 -19.39 -38.13 14.36
CA VAL A 347 -18.34 -37.67 13.42
C VAL A 347 -18.99 -36.84 12.32
N GLU A 348 -18.93 -35.52 12.46
CA GLU A 348 -19.66 -34.59 11.59
C GLU A 348 -18.77 -33.62 10.80
N SER A 349 -17.47 -33.63 11.04
CA SER A 349 -16.47 -32.84 10.35
C SER A 349 -15.32 -33.72 9.88
N LYS A 350 -14.57 -33.24 8.89
CA LYS A 350 -13.30 -33.85 8.42
C LYS A 350 -12.07 -33.09 8.93
N ASP A 351 -12.27 -32.16 9.85
CA ASP A 351 -11.18 -31.43 10.48
C ASP A 351 -10.54 -32.26 11.60
N GLU A 352 -9.54 -31.70 12.26
CA GLU A 352 -8.74 -32.36 13.29
C GLU A 352 -9.64 -32.93 14.42
N ILE A 353 -10.73 -32.24 14.77
CA ILE A 353 -11.70 -32.73 15.77
C ILE A 353 -12.48 -33.93 15.24
N GLY A 354 -12.88 -33.91 13.96
CA GLY A 354 -13.53 -35.05 13.32
C GLY A 354 -12.64 -36.28 13.25
N ILE A 355 -11.36 -36.11 12.93
CA ILE A 355 -10.35 -37.18 12.93
C ILE A 355 -10.17 -37.75 14.35
N VAL A 356 -10.12 -36.89 15.38
CA VAL A 356 -10.06 -37.33 16.78
C VAL A 356 -11.32 -38.13 17.15
N SER A 357 -12.51 -37.66 16.77
CA SER A 357 -13.76 -38.41 16.99
C SER A 357 -13.76 -39.78 16.29
N GLU A 358 -13.26 -39.86 15.06
CA GLU A 358 -13.16 -41.13 14.32
C GLU A 358 -12.19 -42.10 14.99
N ASN A 359 -11.01 -41.63 15.38
CA ASN A 359 -10.02 -42.45 16.08
C ASN A 359 -10.54 -42.90 17.45
N PHE A 360 -11.26 -42.04 18.16
CA PHE A 360 -11.91 -42.39 19.43
C PHE A 360 -12.97 -43.49 19.23
N ASN A 361 -13.79 -43.41 18.17
CA ASN A 361 -14.75 -44.47 17.83
C ASN A 361 -14.07 -45.80 17.45
N LYS A 362 -12.93 -45.78 16.74
CA LYS A 362 -12.12 -46.98 16.46
C LYS A 362 -11.56 -47.61 17.74
N TYR A 363 -11.14 -46.77 18.69
CA TYR A 363 -10.70 -47.24 20.00
C TYR A 363 -11.84 -47.90 20.78
N LEU A 364 -13.04 -47.29 20.81
CA LEU A 364 -14.23 -47.89 21.42
C LEU A 364 -14.61 -49.23 20.76
N GLN A 365 -14.49 -49.34 19.43
CA GLN A 365 -14.71 -50.60 18.72
C GLN A 365 -13.77 -51.70 19.23
N THR A 366 -12.49 -51.37 19.47
CA THR A 366 -11.51 -52.34 19.99
C THR A 366 -11.90 -52.83 21.40
N ILE A 367 -12.49 -51.96 22.22
CA ILE A 367 -13.02 -52.33 23.55
C ILE A 367 -14.25 -53.23 23.40
N GLU A 368 -15.22 -52.87 22.55
CA GLU A 368 -16.42 -53.66 22.31
C GLU A 368 -16.08 -55.07 21.78
N ASP A 369 -15.20 -55.17 20.80
CA ASP A 369 -14.72 -56.44 20.25
C ASP A 369 -14.00 -57.28 21.33
N GLY A 370 -13.25 -56.64 22.22
CA GLY A 370 -12.59 -57.27 23.36
C GLY A 370 -13.60 -57.86 24.35
N LEU A 371 -14.59 -57.07 24.76
CA LEU A 371 -15.66 -57.51 25.67
C LEU A 371 -16.51 -58.64 25.06
N HIS A 372 -16.76 -58.60 23.75
CA HIS A 372 -17.47 -59.68 23.07
C HIS A 372 -16.67 -61.00 23.12
N LYS A 373 -15.35 -60.94 22.88
CA LYS A 373 -14.48 -62.12 23.03
C LYS A 373 -14.42 -62.63 24.47
N ASP A 374 -14.37 -61.74 25.45
CA ASP A 374 -14.42 -62.10 26.87
C ASP A 374 -15.69 -62.89 27.20
N LEU A 375 -16.85 -62.45 26.70
CA LEU A 375 -18.12 -63.17 26.87
C LEU A 375 -18.09 -64.57 26.25
N LEU A 376 -17.51 -64.72 25.05
CA LEU A 376 -17.37 -66.02 24.40
C LEU A 376 -16.49 -66.99 25.22
N VAL A 377 -15.38 -66.50 25.77
CA VAL A 377 -14.53 -67.31 26.67
C VAL A 377 -15.30 -67.70 27.93
N ILE A 378 -16.06 -66.79 28.54
CA ILE A 378 -16.89 -67.09 29.71
C ILE A 378 -17.93 -68.17 29.39
N ASP A 379 -18.58 -68.11 28.23
CA ASP A 379 -19.55 -69.13 27.83
C ASP A 379 -18.89 -70.48 27.54
N ASP A 380 -17.66 -70.49 27.01
CA ASP A 380 -16.88 -71.71 26.83
C ASP A 380 -16.45 -72.33 28.18
N VAL A 381 -16.07 -71.48 29.15
CA VAL A 381 -15.85 -71.91 30.54
C VAL A 381 -17.12 -72.53 31.11
N LYS A 382 -18.28 -71.90 30.97
CA LYS A 382 -19.57 -72.45 31.46
C LYS A 382 -19.87 -73.82 30.85
N ARG A 383 -19.63 -73.98 29.55
CA ARG A 383 -19.80 -75.27 28.85
C ARG A 383 -18.94 -76.35 29.52
N ILE A 384 -17.66 -76.07 29.75
CA ILE A 384 -16.73 -77.03 30.35
C ILE A 384 -17.03 -77.31 31.83
N VAL A 385 -17.45 -76.30 32.60
CA VAL A 385 -17.96 -76.50 33.96
C VAL A 385 -19.14 -77.48 33.95
N ASN A 386 -20.04 -77.38 32.98
CA ASN A 386 -21.17 -78.28 32.86
C ASN A 386 -20.75 -79.71 32.48
N GLU A 387 -19.77 -79.89 31.59
CA GLU A 387 -19.17 -81.21 31.29
C GLU A 387 -18.57 -81.85 32.56
N ALA A 388 -17.80 -81.06 33.31
CA ALA A 388 -17.18 -81.51 34.57
C ALA A 388 -18.23 -81.92 35.62
N LYS A 389 -19.35 -81.19 35.71
CA LYS A 389 -20.49 -81.54 36.57
C LYS A 389 -21.09 -82.91 36.23
N HIS A 390 -21.05 -83.32 34.96
CA HIS A 390 -21.49 -84.64 34.51
C HIS A 390 -20.38 -85.69 34.55
N GLY A 391 -19.27 -85.42 35.26
CA GLY A 391 -18.18 -86.36 35.45
C GLY A 391 -17.17 -86.44 34.30
N ILE A 392 -17.26 -85.55 33.30
CA ILE A 392 -16.35 -85.52 32.15
C ILE A 392 -15.23 -84.51 32.41
N LEU A 393 -14.02 -85.01 32.65
CA LEU A 393 -12.85 -84.19 33.05
C LEU A 393 -11.77 -84.07 31.96
N TYR A 394 -11.90 -84.75 30.83
CA TYR A 394 -10.90 -84.68 29.75
C TYR A 394 -11.16 -83.54 28.73
N LYS A 395 -12.25 -82.77 28.90
CA LYS A 395 -12.58 -81.61 28.05
C LYS A 395 -11.91 -80.35 28.58
N LYS A 396 -11.54 -79.44 27.67
CA LYS A 396 -10.83 -78.18 27.99
C LYS A 396 -11.55 -76.98 27.40
N VAL A 397 -11.37 -75.82 28.05
CA VAL A 397 -11.74 -74.51 27.51
C VAL A 397 -10.76 -74.20 26.38
N GLU A 398 -11.27 -73.97 25.17
CA GLU A 398 -10.48 -73.82 23.94
C GLU A 398 -10.38 -72.37 23.49
N LEU A 399 -11.40 -71.56 23.79
CA LEU A 399 -11.41 -70.16 23.41
C LEU A 399 -10.42 -69.34 24.25
N ASP A 400 -9.78 -68.38 23.59
CA ASP A 400 -8.78 -67.50 24.20
C ASP A 400 -9.22 -66.04 24.20
N THR A 401 -8.67 -65.26 25.13
CA THR A 401 -8.90 -63.82 25.25
C THR A 401 -7.60 -63.05 25.54
N LYS A 402 -7.61 -61.76 25.19
CA LYS A 402 -6.58 -60.78 25.58
C LYS A 402 -6.74 -60.27 27.01
N ASN A 403 -7.88 -60.55 27.66
CA ASN A 403 -8.08 -60.23 29.06
C ASN A 403 -7.24 -61.20 29.91
N GLU A 404 -6.14 -60.69 30.49
CA GLU A 404 -5.16 -61.50 31.22
C GLU A 404 -5.80 -62.34 32.33
N SER A 405 -6.77 -61.76 33.06
CA SER A 405 -7.45 -62.47 34.16
C SER A 405 -8.32 -63.63 33.67
N LEU A 406 -9.02 -63.47 32.54
CA LEU A 406 -9.80 -64.57 31.95
C LEU A 406 -8.90 -65.61 31.27
N HIS A 407 -7.78 -65.19 30.68
CA HIS A 407 -6.77 -66.10 30.15
C HIS A 407 -6.15 -66.96 31.25
N GLU A 408 -5.81 -66.35 32.38
CA GLU A 408 -5.30 -67.07 33.56
C GLU A 408 -6.36 -68.01 34.13
N LEU A 409 -7.62 -67.56 34.27
CA LEU A 409 -8.74 -68.40 34.71
C LEU A 409 -8.91 -69.64 33.82
N ARG A 410 -8.84 -69.48 32.49
CA ARG A 410 -8.87 -70.59 31.52
C ARG A 410 -7.80 -71.62 31.82
N ASN A 411 -6.56 -71.17 32.03
CA ASN A 411 -5.41 -72.04 32.24
C ASN A 411 -5.52 -72.81 33.56
N ILE A 412 -5.82 -72.11 34.67
CA ILE A 412 -6.01 -72.73 35.98
C ILE A 412 -7.15 -73.76 35.93
N PHE A 413 -8.26 -73.45 35.24
CA PHE A 413 -9.38 -74.36 35.13
C PHE A 413 -9.05 -75.62 34.32
N ASN A 414 -8.36 -75.46 33.19
CA ASN A 414 -7.88 -76.59 32.39
C ASN A 414 -6.87 -77.46 33.14
N GLU A 415 -5.95 -76.85 33.90
CA GLU A 415 -4.99 -77.56 34.74
C GLU A 415 -5.68 -78.35 35.84
N MET A 416 -6.68 -77.75 36.51
CA MET A 416 -7.49 -78.44 37.51
C MET A 416 -8.17 -79.69 36.92
N LEU A 417 -8.80 -79.59 35.75
CA LEU A 417 -9.47 -80.72 35.08
C LEU A 417 -8.46 -81.81 34.70
N GLU A 418 -7.30 -81.42 34.18
CA GLU A 418 -6.23 -82.36 33.83
C GLU A 418 -5.70 -83.12 35.05
N ILE A 419 -5.46 -82.42 36.16
CA ILE A 419 -5.05 -83.05 37.43
C ILE A 419 -6.14 -83.97 37.95
N MET A 420 -7.42 -83.56 37.95
CA MET A 420 -8.50 -84.42 38.42
C MET A 420 -8.69 -85.66 37.53
N ALA A 421 -8.57 -85.52 36.21
CA ALA A 421 -8.62 -86.62 35.26
C ALA A 421 -7.49 -87.64 35.51
N ASP A 422 -6.26 -87.18 35.76
CA ASP A 422 -5.10 -88.03 36.11
C ASP A 422 -5.26 -88.71 37.48
N ARG A 423 -5.76 -87.99 38.49
CA ARG A 423 -5.86 -88.53 39.85
C ARG A 423 -7.03 -89.49 40.00
N VAL A 424 -8.18 -89.19 39.40
CA VAL A 424 -9.43 -89.93 39.61
C VAL A 424 -9.73 -90.80 38.40
N CYS A 425 -10.24 -90.19 37.34
CA CYS A 425 -10.54 -90.75 36.02
C CYS A 425 -11.01 -89.61 35.12
N GLY A 426 -10.66 -89.63 33.84
CA GLY A 426 -11.17 -88.66 32.87
C GLY A 426 -12.69 -88.71 32.68
N ASP A 427 -13.31 -89.86 32.93
CA ASP A 427 -14.77 -90.02 32.97
C ASP A 427 -15.15 -90.69 34.30
N MET A 428 -15.63 -89.87 35.24
CA MET A 428 -15.97 -90.29 36.59
C MET A 428 -17.18 -91.22 36.63
N ASN A 429 -18.05 -91.20 35.62
CA ASN A 429 -19.21 -92.10 35.58
C ASN A 429 -18.76 -93.56 35.52
N LYS A 430 -17.62 -93.84 34.86
CA LYS A 430 -17.04 -95.19 34.83
C LYS A 430 -16.56 -95.65 36.20
N VAL A 431 -16.05 -94.73 37.02
CA VAL A 431 -15.68 -95.02 38.42
C VAL A 431 -16.92 -95.31 39.25
N GLN A 432 -17.98 -94.52 39.07
CA GLN A 432 -19.25 -94.76 39.74
C GLN A 432 -19.84 -96.13 39.36
N THR A 433 -19.93 -96.46 38.08
CA THR A 433 -20.39 -97.78 37.61
C THR A 433 -19.52 -98.90 38.19
N GLY A 434 -18.19 -98.73 38.23
CA GLY A 434 -17.30 -99.70 38.85
C GLY A 434 -17.60 -99.93 40.34
N LEU A 435 -17.85 -98.86 41.10
CA LEU A 435 -18.21 -98.94 42.50
C LEU A 435 -19.59 -99.58 42.73
N GLU A 436 -20.58 -99.29 41.88
CA GLU A 436 -21.92 -99.89 41.93
C GLU A 436 -21.84 -101.42 41.75
N ASN A 437 -21.09 -101.90 40.75
CA ASN A 437 -20.86 -103.35 40.56
C ASN A 437 -20.17 -103.97 41.79
N PHE A 438 -19.21 -103.29 42.39
CA PHE A 438 -18.51 -103.79 43.59
C PHE A 438 -19.42 -103.81 44.83
N GLN A 439 -20.40 -102.90 44.94
CA GLN A 439 -21.41 -102.91 46.00
C GLN A 439 -22.36 -104.11 45.89
N ASP A 440 -22.68 -104.53 44.66
CA ASP A 440 -23.44 -105.74 44.37
C ASP A 440 -22.61 -107.03 44.53
N LEU A 441 -21.41 -106.92 45.12
CA LEU A 441 -20.42 -107.98 45.30
C LEU A 441 -19.93 -108.60 43.98
N ASP A 442 -20.17 -107.93 42.84
CA ASP A 442 -19.63 -108.31 41.54
C ASP A 442 -18.24 -107.72 41.35
N PHE A 443 -17.23 -108.45 41.83
CA PHE A 443 -15.83 -108.12 41.63
C PHE A 443 -15.26 -108.64 40.30
N THR A 444 -16.10 -109.10 39.36
CA THR A 444 -15.66 -109.43 37.99
C THR A 444 -15.56 -108.20 37.10
N HIS A 445 -16.32 -107.13 37.41
CA HIS A 445 -16.29 -105.89 36.64
C HIS A 445 -14.90 -105.23 36.64
N ARG A 446 -14.51 -104.66 35.50
CA ARG A 446 -13.30 -103.84 35.37
C ARG A 446 -13.64 -102.55 34.66
N ILE A 447 -13.25 -101.43 35.26
CA ILE A 447 -13.38 -100.10 34.67
C ILE A 447 -12.54 -100.08 33.37
N PRO A 448 -13.17 -99.86 32.20
CA PRO A 448 -12.48 -99.92 30.91
C PRO A 448 -11.67 -98.65 30.66
N ASN A 449 -10.42 -98.82 30.23
CA ASN A 449 -9.44 -97.75 30.01
C ASN A 449 -9.34 -96.80 31.22
N PRO A 450 -8.85 -97.30 32.38
CA PRO A 450 -8.78 -96.52 33.61
C PRO A 450 -7.70 -95.44 33.46
N THR A 451 -8.14 -94.23 33.10
CA THR A 451 -7.25 -93.09 32.79
C THR A 451 -6.64 -92.47 34.04
N GLY A 452 -7.33 -92.54 35.17
CA GLY A 452 -6.86 -91.96 36.43
C GLY A 452 -6.50 -92.99 37.50
N LYS A 453 -5.67 -92.57 38.46
CA LYS A 453 -5.12 -93.45 39.50
C LYS A 453 -6.18 -94.13 40.35
N THR A 454 -7.27 -93.45 40.70
CA THR A 454 -8.39 -94.08 41.43
C THR A 454 -9.07 -95.17 40.61
N SER A 455 -9.36 -94.92 39.32
CA SER A 455 -9.95 -95.95 38.45
C SER A 455 -9.04 -97.17 38.28
N GLN A 456 -7.72 -96.97 38.21
CA GLN A 456 -6.73 -98.04 38.15
C GLN A 456 -6.67 -98.81 39.47
N GLY A 457 -6.67 -98.08 40.59
CA GLY A 457 -6.67 -98.65 41.94
C GLY A 457 -7.91 -99.49 42.24
N LEU A 458 -9.10 -99.07 41.78
CA LEU A 458 -10.33 -99.85 41.91
C LEU A 458 -10.28 -101.17 41.14
N ASN A 459 -9.74 -101.17 39.91
CA ASN A 459 -9.50 -102.42 39.19
C ASN A 459 -8.54 -103.34 39.93
N ARG A 460 -7.48 -102.78 40.54
CA ARG A 460 -6.52 -103.56 41.35
C ARG A 460 -7.17 -104.11 42.62
N LEU A 461 -8.05 -103.34 43.26
CA LEU A 461 -8.80 -103.80 44.43
C LEU A 461 -9.70 -104.99 44.09
N ALA A 462 -10.44 -104.92 42.97
CA ALA A 462 -11.27 -106.04 42.53
C ALA A 462 -10.45 -107.28 42.13
N GLU A 463 -9.21 -107.09 41.68
CA GLU A 463 -8.27 -108.19 41.44
C GLU A 463 -7.87 -108.88 42.76
N ILE A 464 -7.47 -108.09 43.76
CA ILE A 464 -7.11 -108.61 45.10
C ILE A 464 -8.30 -109.30 45.78
N ILE A 465 -9.51 -108.76 45.65
CA ILE A 465 -10.72 -109.39 46.21
C ILE A 465 -11.00 -110.73 45.52
N ASN A 466 -10.88 -110.81 44.19
CA ASN A 466 -11.01 -112.08 43.48
C ASN A 466 -9.94 -113.10 43.93
N GLU A 467 -8.69 -112.67 44.12
CA GLU A 467 -7.62 -113.52 44.67
C GLU A 467 -7.98 -114.05 46.06
N MET A 468 -8.44 -113.19 46.98
CA MET A 468 -8.87 -113.60 48.32
C MET A 468 -10.08 -114.55 48.31
N LEU A 469 -11.05 -114.34 47.41
CA LEU A 469 -12.22 -115.23 47.27
C LEU A 469 -11.81 -116.61 46.75
N VAL A 470 -10.84 -116.68 45.83
CA VAL A 470 -10.26 -117.95 45.35
C VAL A 470 -9.51 -118.66 46.49
N GLU A 471 -8.73 -117.95 47.29
CA GLU A 471 -8.02 -118.49 48.44
C GLU A 471 -8.97 -119.00 49.53
N ASN A 472 -9.99 -118.22 49.91
CA ASN A 472 -11.02 -118.65 50.87
C ASN A 472 -11.74 -119.92 50.42
N LYS A 473 -12.05 -120.04 49.12
CA LYS A 473 -12.61 -121.28 48.57
C LYS A 473 -11.64 -122.46 48.73
N SER A 474 -10.35 -122.25 48.51
CA SER A 474 -9.31 -123.27 48.74
C SER A 474 -9.26 -123.71 50.21
N ILE A 475 -9.25 -122.77 51.16
CA ILE A 475 -9.25 -123.06 52.60
C ILE A 475 -10.52 -123.83 52.99
N GLY A 476 -11.68 -123.43 52.47
CA GLY A 476 -12.95 -124.12 52.72
C GLY A 476 -12.94 -125.58 52.24
N LEU A 477 -12.34 -125.86 51.08
CA LEU A 477 -12.17 -127.22 50.58
C LEU A 477 -11.22 -128.05 51.46
N THR A 478 -10.12 -127.47 51.94
CA THR A 478 -9.20 -128.16 52.88
C THR A 478 -9.85 -128.46 54.23
N LEU A 479 -10.72 -127.57 54.72
CA LEU A 479 -11.48 -127.79 55.96
C LEU A 479 -12.50 -128.93 55.80
N GLN A 480 -13.19 -128.99 54.66
CA GLN A 480 -14.11 -130.07 54.31
C GLN A 480 -13.39 -131.42 54.29
N GLU A 481 -12.23 -131.50 53.62
CA GLU A 481 -11.40 -132.71 53.56
C GLU A 481 -10.93 -133.14 54.96
N SER A 482 -10.56 -132.18 55.81
CA SER A 482 -10.18 -132.46 57.20
C SER A 482 -11.36 -132.95 58.06
N ALA A 483 -12.57 -132.46 57.82
CA ALA A 483 -13.79 -132.89 58.52
C ALA A 483 -14.22 -134.30 58.11
N ASP A 484 -14.09 -134.66 56.83
CA ASP A 484 -14.39 -136.00 56.32
C ASP A 484 -13.43 -137.05 56.93
N ILE A 485 -12.14 -136.74 57.04
CA ILE A 485 -11.13 -137.59 57.71
C ILE A 485 -11.48 -137.81 59.19
N LEU A 486 -11.96 -136.78 59.89
CA LEU A 486 -12.35 -136.90 61.30
C LEU A 486 -13.57 -137.82 61.46
N LEU A 487 -14.54 -137.73 60.55
CA LEU A 487 -15.74 -138.56 60.56
C LEU A 487 -15.40 -140.04 60.38
N GLU A 488 -14.48 -140.35 59.46
CA GLU A 488 -13.99 -141.71 59.20
C GLU A 488 -13.28 -142.32 60.42
N ASN A 489 -12.50 -141.51 61.16
CA ASN A 489 -11.85 -141.92 62.41
C ASN A 489 -12.86 -142.21 63.54
N VAL A 490 -13.94 -141.42 63.62
CA VAL A 490 -15.01 -141.63 64.62
C VAL A 490 -15.82 -142.89 64.30
N GLU A 491 -16.08 -143.18 63.02
CA GLU A 491 -16.77 -144.41 62.59
C GLU A 491 -15.92 -145.66 62.87
N SER A 492 -14.61 -145.60 62.63
CA SER A 492 -13.67 -146.69 62.95
C SER A 492 -13.61 -146.98 64.46
N LEU A 493 -13.61 -145.93 65.29
CA LEU A 493 -13.64 -146.06 66.75
C LEU A 493 -14.96 -146.68 67.23
N SER A 494 -16.11 -146.24 66.67
CA SER A 494 -17.44 -146.74 67.00
C SER A 494 -17.58 -148.24 66.69
N ASN A 495 -17.11 -148.69 65.52
CA ASN A 495 -17.13 -150.10 65.15
C ASN A 495 -16.25 -150.96 66.06
N SER A 496 -15.07 -150.46 66.45
CA SER A 496 -14.17 -151.15 67.37
C SER A 496 -14.78 -151.32 68.78
N THR A 497 -15.57 -150.36 69.26
CA THR A 497 -16.26 -150.46 70.56
C THR A 497 -17.46 -151.40 70.56
N ASN A 498 -18.15 -151.58 69.42
CA ASN A 498 -19.29 -152.50 69.32
C ASN A 498 -18.86 -153.98 69.26
N GLU A 499 -17.68 -154.29 68.70
CA GLU A 499 -17.16 -155.67 68.72
C GLU A 499 -16.67 -156.11 70.11
N ALA A 500 -16.21 -155.18 70.96
CA ALA A 500 -15.72 -155.48 72.31
C ALA A 500 -16.83 -155.73 73.36
N ALA A 501 -18.08 -155.33 73.10
CA ALA A 501 -19.21 -155.50 74.01
C ALA A 501 -20.03 -156.79 73.77
N ALA A 502 -19.71 -157.55 72.71
CA ALA A 502 -20.41 -158.78 72.31
C ALA A 502 -19.65 -160.08 72.66
N SER A 503 -18.66 -160.04 73.57
CA SER A 503 -17.90 -161.22 74.05
C SER A 503 -17.76 -161.29 75.56
#